data_AF-A0AAU8IFG0-F1
#
_entry.id   AF-A0AAU8IFG0-F1
#
_cell.length_a   1.000
_cell.length_b   1.000
_cell.length_c   1.000
_cell.angle_alpha   90.00
_cell.angle_beta   90.00
_cell.angle_gamma   90.00
#
_symmetry.space_group_name_H-M   'P 1'
#
loop_
_entity.id
_entity.type
_entity.pdbx_description
1 polymer ?
#
loop_
_entity_poly.entity_id
_entity_poly.type
_entity_poly.pdbx_seq_one_letter_code
_entity_poly.pdbx_strand_id
1 'polypeptide(L)'
;MQTFFSNAIMNYSIAFGVIIGGCIVGGISASIIGRPPFSEMERLASTMKIWAVVTAIGGTFDTIENLERGFLSGSLVEVLKQILLIGAAMAGAHMAGMTVHLLTRVD
;
A
#
# COMPACT_ATOMS: atom_id res chain seq x y z
N MET A 1 -13.19 10.91 -15.94
CA MET A 1 -12.62 9.54 -16.04
C MET A 1 -11.08 9.54 -16.00
N GLN A 2 -10.40 10.37 -16.80
CA GLN A 2 -8.93 10.32 -16.94
C GLN A 2 -8.17 10.53 -15.61
N THR A 3 -8.63 11.45 -14.76
CA THR A 3 -8.05 11.71 -13.44
C THR A 3 -8.20 10.53 -12.48
N PHE A 4 -9.30 9.78 -12.57
CA PHE A 4 -9.55 8.63 -11.72
C PHE A 4 -8.57 7.48 -12.01
N PHE A 5 -8.36 7.19 -13.29
CA PHE A 5 -7.43 6.13 -13.70
C PHE A 5 -5.98 6.50 -13.35
N SER A 6 -5.62 7.78 -13.52
CA SER A 6 -4.32 8.31 -13.07
C SER A 6 -4.13 8.11 -11.57
N ASN A 7 -5.13 8.45 -10.75
CA ASN A 7 -5.06 8.26 -9.30
C ASN A 7 -4.99 6.79 -8.91
N ALA A 8 -5.71 5.90 -9.60
CA ALA A 8 -5.65 4.47 -9.33
C ALA A 8 -4.24 3.90 -9.56
N ILE A 9 -3.60 4.27 -10.68
CA ILE A 9 -2.23 3.88 -10.99
C ILE A 9 -1.26 4.46 -9.96
N MET A 10 -1.41 5.74 -9.63
CA MET A 10 -0.55 6.40 -8.65
C MET A 10 -0.66 5.75 -7.27
N ASN A 11 -1.88 5.46 -6.80
CA ASN A 11 -2.13 4.78 -5.54
C ASN A 11 -1.54 3.36 -5.53
N TYR A 12 -1.68 2.63 -6.64
CA TYR A 12 -1.04 1.32 -6.81
C TYR A 12 0.48 1.44 -6.69
N SER A 13 1.11 2.36 -7.42
CA SER A 13 2.57 2.55 -7.43
C SER A 13 3.11 3.00 -6.09
N ILE A 14 2.41 3.90 -5.38
CA ILE A 14 2.82 4.35 -4.04
C ILE A 14 2.75 3.18 -3.05
N ALA A 15 1.62 2.47 -3.00
CA ALA A 15 1.47 1.33 -2.08
C ALA A 15 2.52 0.23 -2.35
N PHE A 16 2.79 -0.04 -3.63
CA PHE A 16 3.84 -0.97 -4.03
C PHE A 16 5.23 -0.50 -3.57
N GLY A 17 5.57 0.76 -3.84
CA GLY A 17 6.87 1.35 -3.49
C GLY A 17 7.12 1.39 -1.98
N VAL A 18 6.10 1.70 -1.17
CA VAL A 18 6.22 1.74 0.29
C VAL A 18 6.64 0.39 0.85
N ILE A 19 6.02 -0.70 0.40
CA ILE A 19 6.36 -2.05 0.88
C ILE A 19 7.73 -2.47 0.40
N ILE A 20 8.04 -2.31 -0.90
CA ILE A 20 9.35 -2.72 -1.45
C ILE A 20 10.48 -1.94 -0.79
N GLY A 21 10.36 -0.61 -0.72
CA GLY A 21 11.37 0.25 -0.10
C GLY A 21 11.55 -0.06 1.39
N GLY A 22 10.45 -0.18 2.13
CA GLY A 22 10.48 -0.50 3.55
C GLY A 22 11.10 -1.87 3.84
N CYS A 23 10.79 -2.88 3.03
CA CYS A 23 11.37 -4.21 3.19
C CYS A 23 12.85 -4.25 2.82
N ILE A 24 13.28 -3.63 1.72
CA ILE A 24 14.69 -3.61 1.31
C ILE A 24 15.55 -2.90 2.36
N VAL A 25 15.16 -1.68 2.76
CA VAL A 25 15.91 -0.90 3.75
C VAL A 25 15.87 -1.58 5.12
N GLY A 26 14.71 -2.13 5.51
CA GLY A 26 14.56 -2.91 6.73
C GLY A 26 15.42 -4.17 6.76
N GLY A 27 15.49 -4.90 5.65
CA GLY A 27 16.35 -6.07 5.49
C GLY A 27 17.84 -5.74 5.64
N ILE A 28 18.30 -4.64 5.03
CA ILE A 28 19.68 -4.14 5.19
C ILE A 28 19.95 -3.81 6.66
N SER A 29 19.01 -3.14 7.34
CA SER A 29 19.16 -2.82 8.76
C SER A 29 19.22 -4.08 9.65
N ALA A 30 18.45 -5.12 9.31
CA ALA A 30 18.48 -6.40 10.01
C ALA A 30 19.83 -7.09 9.88
N SER A 31 20.46 -7.04 8.69
CA SER A 31 21.83 -7.55 8.50
C SER A 31 22.85 -6.85 9.38
N ILE A 32 22.75 -5.52 9.55
CA ILE A 32 23.67 -4.72 10.39
C ILE A 32 23.52 -5.11 11.87
N ILE A 33 22.32 -5.45 12.32
CA ILE A 33 22.02 -5.76 13.73
C ILE A 33 22.19 -7.26 14.04
N GLY A 34 22.59 -8.08 13.05
CA GLY A 34 22.80 -9.52 13.23
C GLY A 34 21.49 -10.34 13.28
N ARG A 35 20.41 -9.84 12.68
CA ARG A 35 19.14 -10.56 12.52
C ARG A 35 19.03 -11.18 11.12
N PRO A 36 18.28 -12.30 10.94
CA PRO A 36 18.05 -12.88 9.63
C PRO A 36 17.31 -11.90 8.71
N PRO A 37 17.92 -11.40 7.63
CA PRO A 37 17.35 -10.31 6.82
C PRO A 37 16.05 -10.71 6.14
N PHE A 38 15.98 -11.91 5.57
CA PHE A 38 14.79 -12.38 4.85
C PHE A 38 13.58 -12.60 5.77
N SER A 39 13.81 -13.07 7.00
CA SER A 39 12.73 -13.21 7.98
C SER A 39 12.16 -11.85 8.39
N GLU A 40 13.01 -10.84 8.56
CA GLU A 40 12.55 -9.48 8.85
C GLU A 40 11.84 -8.84 7.66
N MET A 41 12.29 -9.08 6.42
CA MET A 41 11.61 -8.63 5.21
C MET A 41 10.18 -9.19 5.11
N GLU A 42 9.98 -10.49 5.35
CA GLU A 42 8.64 -11.11 5.38
C GLU A 42 7.74 -10.47 6.45
N ARG A 43 8.30 -10.25 7.65
CA ARG A 43 7.57 -9.63 8.77
C ARG A 43 7.15 -8.21 8.43
N LEU A 44 8.05 -7.41 7.84
CA LEU A 44 7.77 -6.03 7.41
C LEU A 44 6.72 -6.01 6.30
N ALA A 45 6.83 -6.91 5.31
CA ALA A 45 5.88 -7.00 4.21
C ALA A 45 4.44 -7.30 4.69
N SER A 46 4.27 -8.07 5.77
CA SER A 46 2.94 -8.35 6.33
C SER A 46 2.37 -7.16 7.13
N THR A 47 3.20 -6.49 7.93
CA THR A 47 2.78 -5.42 8.85
C THR A 47 2.58 -4.08 8.14
N MET A 48 3.28 -3.83 7.03
CA MET A 48 3.20 -2.57 6.29
C MET A 48 2.02 -2.46 5.31
N LYS A 49 1.24 -3.52 5.08
CA LYS A 49 0.15 -3.49 4.07
C LYS A 49 -0.86 -2.37 4.30
N ILE A 50 -1.32 -2.20 5.55
CA ILE A 50 -2.29 -1.16 5.89
C ILE A 50 -1.63 0.22 5.77
N TRP A 51 -0.41 0.37 6.26
CA TRP A 51 0.35 1.62 6.19
C TRP A 51 0.63 2.06 4.74
N ALA A 52 0.89 1.12 3.84
CA ALA A 52 1.08 1.39 2.42
C ALA A 52 -0.19 1.91 1.75
N VAL A 53 -1.35 1.33 2.08
CA VAL A 53 -2.65 1.81 1.59
C VAL A 53 -2.96 3.21 2.12
N VAL A 54 -2.74 3.45 3.41
CA VAL A 54 -2.94 4.77 4.03
C VAL A 54 -2.05 5.83 3.37
N THR A 55 -0.77 5.51 3.13
CA THR A 55 0.19 6.42 2.47
C THR A 55 -0.23 6.72 1.04
N ALA A 56 -0.70 5.71 0.29
CA ALA A 56 -1.11 5.86 -1.10
C ALA A 56 -2.30 6.81 -1.29
N ILE A 57 -3.21 6.87 -0.32
CA ILE A 57 -4.44 7.66 -0.46
C ILE A 57 -4.27 9.09 0.10
N GLY A 58 -3.17 9.38 0.81
CA GLY A 58 -2.90 10.70 1.40
C GLY A 58 -3.10 10.76 2.92
N GLY A 59 -3.23 9.61 3.58
CA GLY A 59 -3.44 9.52 5.03
C GLY A 59 -4.88 9.15 5.40
N THR A 60 -5.08 8.70 6.64
CA THR A 60 -6.36 8.16 7.11
C THR A 60 -7.46 9.22 7.16
N PHE A 61 -7.12 10.46 7.54
CA PHE A 61 -8.10 11.54 7.75
C PHE A 61 -8.69 12.09 6.44
N ASP A 62 -7.86 12.40 5.44
CA ASP A 62 -8.34 12.94 4.16
C ASP A 62 -9.25 11.96 3.41
N THR A 63 -8.95 10.66 3.54
CA THR A 63 -9.76 9.61 2.91
C THR A 63 -11.14 9.50 3.55
N ILE A 64 -11.19 9.53 4.89
CA ILE A 64 -12.42 9.42 5.67
C ILE A 64 -13.28 10.67 5.49
N GLU A 65 -12.70 11.87 5.51
CA GLU A 65 -13.45 13.12 5.32
C GLU A 65 -14.10 13.20 3.95
N ASN A 66 -13.39 12.78 2.89
CA ASN A 66 -13.96 12.73 1.55
C ASN A 66 -15.05 11.66 1.42
N LEU A 67 -14.93 10.54 2.15
CA LEU A 67 -15.95 9.50 2.21
C LEU A 67 -17.21 9.99 2.93
N GLU A 68 -17.03 10.70 4.05
CA GLU A 68 -18.12 11.27 4.85
C GLU A 68 -18.88 12.34 4.03
N ARG A 69 -18.16 13.21 3.32
CA ARG A 69 -18.75 14.20 2.41
C ARG A 69 -19.48 13.56 1.22
N GLY A 70 -18.92 12.50 0.62
CA GLY A 70 -19.57 11.75 -0.46
C GLY A 70 -20.85 11.03 0.00
N PHE A 71 -20.86 10.53 1.24
CA PHE A 71 -22.02 9.90 1.86
C PHE A 71 -23.10 10.92 2.24
N LEU A 72 -22.71 12.04 2.87
CA LEU A 72 -23.62 13.14 3.26
C LEU A 72 -24.21 13.88 2.06
N SER A 73 -23.50 13.94 0.94
CA SER A 73 -24.00 14.53 -0.32
C SER A 73 -24.90 13.59 -1.14
N GLY A 74 -25.05 12.31 -0.74
CA GLY A 74 -25.91 11.34 -1.40
C GLY A 74 -25.35 10.75 -2.70
N SER A 75 -24.06 10.93 -3.00
CA SER A 75 -23.44 10.47 -4.24
C SER A 75 -22.86 9.06 -4.10
N LEU A 76 -23.69 8.02 -4.27
CA LEU A 76 -23.25 6.61 -4.27
C LEU A 76 -22.10 6.35 -5.26
N VAL A 77 -22.05 7.09 -6.36
CA VAL A 77 -21.01 6.99 -7.39
C VAL A 77 -19.64 7.44 -6.87
N GLU A 78 -19.58 8.42 -5.97
CA GLU A 78 -18.32 8.90 -5.38
C GLU A 78 -17.76 7.91 -4.37
N VAL A 79 -18.63 7.33 -3.54
CA VAL A 79 -18.27 6.27 -2.59
C VAL A 79 -17.69 5.07 -3.34
N LEU A 80 -18.33 4.63 -4.43
CA LEU A 80 -17.82 3.53 -5.25
C LEU A 80 -16.44 3.83 -5.87
N LYS A 81 -16.20 5.08 -6.30
CA LYS A 81 -14.89 5.48 -6.81
C LYS A 81 -13.82 5.39 -5.72
N GLN A 82 -14.10 5.85 -4.51
CA GLN A 82 -13.14 5.72 -3.41
C GLN A 82 -12.83 4.27 -3.07
N ILE A 83 -13.84 3.40 -3.01
CA ILE A 83 -13.62 1.96 -2.79
C ILE A 83 -12.71 1.37 -3.87
N LEU A 84 -12.90 1.77 -5.13
CA LEU A 84 -12.07 1.27 -6.23
C LEU A 84 -10.63 1.82 -6.19
N LEU A 85 -10.42 3.06 -5.72
CA LEU A 85 -9.09 3.62 -5.46
C LEU A 85 -8.37 2.92 -4.30
N ILE A 86 -9.09 2.57 -3.23
CA ILE A 86 -8.58 1.73 -2.14
C ILE A 86 -8.21 0.35 -2.69
N GLY A 87 -9.06 -0.24 -3.53
CA GLY A 87 -8.79 -1.51 -4.20
C GLY A 87 -7.51 -1.48 -5.03
N ALA A 88 -7.25 -0.39 -5.76
CA ALA A 88 -6.01 -0.22 -6.52
C ALA A 88 -4.77 -0.15 -5.60
N ALA A 89 -4.85 0.58 -4.48
CA ALA A 89 -3.78 0.62 -3.49
C ALA A 89 -3.55 -0.76 -2.84
N MET A 90 -4.61 -1.48 -2.50
CA MET A 90 -4.54 -2.84 -1.95
C MET A 90 -3.91 -3.81 -2.94
N ALA A 91 -4.23 -3.71 -4.24
CA ALA A 91 -3.59 -4.53 -5.27
C ALA A 91 -2.08 -4.25 -5.35
N GLY A 92 -1.66 -2.99 -5.26
CA GLY A 92 -0.23 -2.61 -5.21
C GLY A 92 0.48 -3.17 -3.99
N ALA A 93 -0.14 -3.04 -2.82
CA ALA A 93 0.37 -3.59 -1.57
C ALA A 93 0.49 -5.12 -1.60
N HIS A 94 -0.52 -5.81 -2.16
CA HIS A 94 -0.51 -7.26 -2.27
C HIS A 94 0.59 -7.75 -3.23
N MET A 95 0.70 -7.12 -4.41
CA MET A 95 1.74 -7.43 -5.39
C MET A 95 3.14 -7.22 -4.82
N ALA A 96 3.39 -6.11 -4.13
CA ALA A 96 4.68 -5.86 -3.48
C ALA A 96 5.00 -6.92 -2.42
N GLY A 97 4.04 -7.28 -1.57
CA GLY A 97 4.22 -8.34 -0.59
C GLY A 97 4.57 -9.68 -1.24
N MET A 98 3.93 -10.01 -2.36
CA MET A 98 4.25 -11.22 -3.13
C MET A 98 5.64 -11.15 -3.78
N THR A 99 6.07 -9.99 -4.25
CA THR A 99 7.44 -9.79 -4.73
C THR A 99 8.48 -9.98 -3.64
N VAL A 100 8.23 -9.46 -2.43
CA VAL A 100 9.12 -9.69 -1.26
C VAL A 100 9.16 -11.18 -0.92
N HIS A 101 8.00 -11.85 -0.88
CA HIS A 101 7.91 -13.28 -0.64
C HIS A 101 8.63 -14.13 -1.68
N LEU A 102 8.59 -13.71 -2.94
CA LEU A 102 9.36 -14.39 -3.98
C LEU A 102 10.86 -14.20 -3.74
N LEU A 103 11.31 -12.98 -3.44
CA LEU A 103 12.73 -12.67 -3.20
C LEU A 103 13.30 -13.44 -2.01
N THR A 104 12.54 -13.60 -0.93
CA THR A 104 12.98 -14.28 0.30
C THR A 104 13.01 -15.81 0.18
N ARG A 105 12.42 -16.36 -0.87
CA ARG A 105 12.35 -17.81 -1.15
C ARG A 105 13.38 -18.30 -2.16
N VAL A 106 14.20 -17.41 -2.73
CA VAL A 106 15.23 -17.79 -3.72
C VAL A 106 16.46 -18.46 -3.08
N ASP A 107 16.56 -18.47 -1.74
CA ASP A 107 17.59 -19.19 -0.96
C ASP A 107 17.11 -20.56 -0.45
#